data_AF-A0A9D5J5X2-F1
#
_entry.id   AF-A0A9D5J5X2-F1
#
_cell.length_a   1.000
_cell.length_b   1.000
_cell.length_c   1.000
_cell.angle_alpha   90.00
_cell.angle_beta   90.00
_cell.angle_gamma   90.00
#
_symmetry.space_group_name_H-M   'P 1'
#
loop_
_entity.id
_entity.type
_entity.pdbx_description
1 polymer ?
#
loop_
_entity_poly.entity_id
_entity_poly.type
_entity_poly.pdbx_seq_one_letter_code
_entity_poly.pdbx_strand_id
1 'polypeptide(L)'
;MHYRNGREAKNGDTIIQIGFDGKINAIGVLYNATPGNDYCNGSIAPVQNIPTGACMVDCLHVDDLMALLAEKGLDKRPEGK
;
A
#
# COMPACT_ATOMS: atom_id res chain seq x y z
N MET A 1 -12.95 -3.14 7.71
CA MET A 1 -11.91 -2.29 7.13
C MET A 1 -11.22 -3.09 6.04
N HIS A 2 -11.09 -2.57 4.81
CA HIS A 2 -10.50 -3.31 3.70
C HIS A 2 -9.51 -2.45 2.92
N TYR A 3 -8.47 -3.10 2.40
CA TYR A 3 -7.53 -2.49 1.46
C TYR A 3 -8.16 -2.27 0.09
N ARG A 4 -7.43 -1.57 -0.77
CA ARG A 4 -7.83 -1.22 -2.13
C ARG A 4 -8.22 -2.41 -3.01
N ASN A 5 -7.64 -3.59 -2.74
CA ASN A 5 -7.94 -4.84 -3.42
C ASN A 5 -9.06 -5.66 -2.75
N GLY A 6 -9.79 -5.07 -1.80
CA GLY A 6 -10.89 -5.74 -1.08
C GLY A 6 -10.45 -6.71 0.02
N ARG A 7 -9.14 -6.92 0.25
CA ARG A 7 -8.66 -7.74 1.37
C ARG A 7 -8.98 -7.05 2.70
N GLU A 8 -9.45 -7.82 3.68
CA GLU A 8 -9.64 -7.34 5.05
C GLU A 8 -8.31 -6.83 5.63
N ALA A 9 -8.35 -5.62 6.21
CA ALA A 9 -7.20 -4.97 6.80
C ALA A 9 -7.08 -5.28 8.30
N LYS A 10 -5.87 -5.56 8.78
CA LYS A 10 -5.58 -5.91 10.17
C LYS A 10 -4.41 -5.08 10.70
N ASN A 11 -4.52 -4.62 11.94
CA ASN A 11 -3.37 -4.06 12.64
C ASN A 11 -2.24 -5.10 12.70
N GLY A 12 -1.02 -4.69 12.39
CA GLY A 12 0.15 -5.56 12.24
C GLY A 12 0.48 -5.93 10.79
N ASP A 13 -0.39 -5.62 9.82
CA ASP A 13 -0.10 -5.86 8.40
C ASP A 13 1.00 -4.92 7.89
N THR A 14 1.96 -5.45 7.12
CA THR A 14 2.86 -4.64 6.29
C THR A 14 2.13 -4.20 5.02
N ILE A 15 2.04 -2.90 4.82
CA ILE A 15 1.24 -2.28 3.77
C ILE A 15 2.02 -1.23 2.99
N ILE A 16 1.56 -0.98 1.77
CA ILE A 16 1.99 0.11 0.91
C ILE A 16 0.80 1.05 0.73
N GLN A 17 1.00 2.35 0.99
CA GLN A 17 0.00 3.37 0.71
C GLN A 17 0.23 3.94 -0.70
N ILE A 18 -0.80 3.85 -1.54
CA ILE A 18 -0.82 4.49 -2.86
C ILE A 18 -1.69 5.74 -2.78
N GLY A 19 -1.13 6.88 -3.19
CA GLY A 19 -1.80 8.17 -3.28
C GLY A 19 -2.86 8.21 -4.37
N PHE A 20 -3.66 9.29 -4.37
CA PHE A 20 -4.64 9.56 -5.42
C PHE A 20 -3.98 9.79 -6.79
N ASP A 21 -2.73 10.23 -6.77
CA ASP A 21 -1.88 10.48 -7.93
C ASP A 21 -1.16 9.21 -8.41
N GLY A 22 -1.50 8.04 -7.86
CA GLY A 22 -0.89 6.77 -8.22
C GLY A 22 0.53 6.59 -7.71
N LYS A 23 1.02 7.44 -6.80
CA LYS A 23 2.38 7.30 -6.25
C LYS A 23 2.40 6.52 -4.94
N ILE A 24 3.51 5.87 -4.66
CA ILE A 24 3.74 5.27 -3.35
C ILE A 24 4.07 6.38 -2.35
N ASN A 25 3.21 6.56 -1.35
CA ASN A 25 3.38 7.58 -0.31
C ASN A 25 4.07 7.04 0.94
N ALA A 26 3.84 5.77 1.28
CA ALA A 26 4.40 5.14 2.47
C ALA A 26 4.49 3.62 2.33
N ILE A 27 5.46 3.03 3.01
CA ILE A 27 5.60 1.58 3.22
C ILE A 27 5.82 1.36 4.71
N GLY A 28 5.07 0.45 5.33
CA GLY A 28 5.23 0.20 6.75
C GLY A 28 4.15 -0.69 7.36
N VAL A 29 4.08 -0.74 8.69
CA VAL A 29 3.14 -1.58 9.44
C VAL A 29 1.91 -0.77 9.85
N LEU A 30 0.71 -1.28 9.56
CA LEU A 30 -0.55 -0.68 9.99
C LEU A 30 -0.75 -0.84 11.50
N TYR A 31 -1.12 0.23 12.21
CA TYR A 31 -1.46 0.17 13.62
C TYR A 31 -2.59 1.15 13.98
N ASN A 32 -3.23 0.92 15.14
CA ASN A 32 -4.33 1.72 15.70
C ASN A 32 -5.55 1.92 14.77
N ALA A 33 -5.75 1.05 13.79
CA ALA A 33 -6.96 1.07 12.97
C ALA A 33 -8.13 0.41 13.70
N THR A 34 -9.31 1.01 13.58
CA THR A 34 -10.57 0.56 14.20
C THR A 34 -11.43 -0.22 13.20
N PRO A 35 -11.98 -1.40 13.55
CA PRO A 35 -12.88 -2.12 12.67
C PRO A 35 -14.08 -1.28 12.20
N GLY A 36 -14.58 -1.55 10.99
CA GLY A 36 -15.75 -0.87 10.42
C GLY A 36 -15.49 0.47 9.72
N ASN A 37 -14.26 1.03 9.77
CA ASN A 37 -13.91 2.26 9.05
C ASN A 37 -12.87 2.01 7.95
N ASP A 38 -13.22 2.32 6.70
CA ASP A 38 -12.33 2.19 5.53
C ASP A 38 -11.54 3.48 5.22
N TYR A 39 -11.88 4.62 5.87
CA TYR A 39 -11.28 5.93 5.60
C TYR A 39 -10.52 6.52 6.76
N CYS A 40 -9.33 7.06 6.46
CA CYS A 40 -8.51 7.83 7.41
C CYS A 40 -8.37 7.13 8.77
N ASN A 41 -8.07 5.83 8.74
CA ASN A 41 -8.16 4.96 9.90
C ASN A 41 -6.79 4.37 10.26
N GLY A 42 -6.36 4.60 11.50
CA GLY A 42 -5.06 4.16 12.00
C GLY A 42 -3.88 4.99 11.48
N SER A 43 -2.69 4.41 11.56
CA SER A 43 -1.43 5.02 11.17
C SER A 43 -0.46 3.98 10.61
N ILE A 44 0.55 4.43 9.86
CA ILE A 44 1.57 3.56 9.25
C ILE A 44 2.88 3.79 9.97
N ALA A 45 3.41 2.76 10.61
CA ALA A 45 4.72 2.79 11.25
C ALA A 45 5.78 2.52 10.18
N PRO A 46 6.68 3.47 9.88
CA PRO A 46 7.65 3.31 8.79
C PRO A 46 8.59 2.14 9.10
N VAL A 47 8.80 1.29 8.10
CA VAL A 47 9.83 0.23 8.15
C VAL A 47 11.05 0.75 7.39
N GLN A 48 12.14 1.01 8.11
CA GLN A 48 13.42 1.33 7.47
C GLN A 48 14.14 0.05 7.08
N ASN A 49 14.43 -0.10 5.79
CA ASN A 49 15.31 -1.16 5.32
C ASN A 49 16.76 -0.81 5.73
N ILE A 50 17.47 -1.80 6.27
CA ILE A 50 18.93 -1.74 6.40
C ILE A 50 19.50 -1.57 4.98
N PRO A 51 20.59 -0.79 4.76
CA PRO A 51 21.22 -0.71 3.45
C PRO A 51 21.46 -2.10 2.86
N THR A 52 20.74 -2.41 1.77
CA THR A 52 20.68 -3.73 1.14
C THR A 52 21.14 -3.60 -0.29
N GLY A 53 21.92 -4.57 -0.79
CA GLY A 53 22.35 -4.59 -2.17
C GLY A 53 21.17 -4.77 -3.12
N ALA A 54 21.08 -3.94 -4.17
CA ALA A 54 20.04 -4.05 -5.17
C ALA A 54 20.47 -5.04 -6.27
N CYS A 55 19.99 -6.27 -6.20
CA CYS A 55 20.13 -7.23 -7.29
C CYS A 55 19.11 -6.88 -8.39
N MET A 56 19.57 -6.47 -9.57
CA MET A 56 18.68 -5.91 -10.60
C MET A 56 17.61 -6.87 -11.11
N VAL A 57 17.85 -8.19 -11.05
CA VAL A 57 16.85 -9.20 -11.43
C VAL A 57 15.73 -9.37 -10.39
N ASP A 58 15.96 -8.92 -9.15
CA ASP A 58 15.00 -8.97 -8.04
C ASP A 58 14.28 -7.63 -7.82
N CYS A 59 14.63 -6.61 -8.60
CA CYS A 59 14.09 -5.26 -8.47
C CYS A 59 13.12 -4.94 -9.61
N LEU A 60 12.03 -4.25 -9.28
CA LEU A 60 11.14 -3.63 -10.27
C LEU A 60 11.24 -2.11 -10.18
N HIS A 61 11.21 -1.44 -11.33
CA HIS A 61 11.05 0.01 -11.35
C HIS A 61 9.64 0.37 -10.85
N VAL A 62 9.54 1.46 -10.07
CA VAL A 62 8.27 1.85 -9.44
C VAL A 62 7.18 2.15 -10.47
N ASP A 63 7.54 2.81 -11.57
CA ASP A 63 6.58 3.15 -12.62
C ASP A 63 6.01 1.91 -13.33
N ASP A 64 6.84 0.88 -13.54
CA ASP A 64 6.42 -0.37 -14.16
C ASP A 64 5.47 -1.13 -13.23
N LEU A 65 5.77 -1.17 -11.92
CA LEU A 65 4.86 -1.76 -10.93
C LEU A 65 3.54 -0.99 -10.88
N MET A 66 3.57 0.34 -10.95
CA MET A 66 2.35 1.16 -10.97
C MET A 66 1.51 0.92 -12.23
N ALA A 67 2.14 0.75 -13.39
CA ALA A 67 1.45 0.38 -14.62
C ALA A 67 0.73 -0.98 -14.48
N LEU A 68 1.40 -1.99 -13.92
CA LEU A 68 0.81 -3.31 -13.66
C LEU A 68 -0.38 -3.24 -12.67
N LEU A 69 -0.31 -2.37 -11.65
CA LEU A 69 -1.42 -2.15 -10.73
C LEU A 69 -2.60 -1.46 -11.42
N ALA A 70 -2.35 -0.53 -12.35
CA ALA A 70 -3.37 0.14 -13.12
C ALA A 70 -4.13 -0.82 -14.05
N GLU A 71 -3.46 -1.81 -14.65
CA GLU A 71 -4.12 -2.87 -15.42
C GLU A 71 -5.15 -3.67 -14.60
N LYS A 72 -4.99 -3.70 -13.27
CA LYS A 72 -5.91 -4.34 -12.33
C LYS A 72 -6.90 -3.35 -11.68
N GLY A 73 -6.87 -2.08 -12.07
CA GLY A 73 -7.70 -1.02 -11.48
C GLY A 73 -7.31 -0.64 -10.04
N LEU A 74 -6.13 -1.06 -9.58
CA LEU A 74 -5.62 -0.78 -8.23
C LEU A 74 -4.88 0.56 -8.14
N ASP A 75 -4.82 1.32 -9.23
CA ASP A 75 -4.38 2.72 -9.29
C ASP A 75 -5.45 3.70 -8.80
N LYS A 76 -6.73 3.28 -8.79
CA LYS A 76 -7.90 4.10 -8.42
C LYS A 76 -8.54 3.68 -7.11
N ARG A 77 -9.11 4.65 -6.39
CA ARG A 77 -9.86 4.33 -5.16
C ARG A 77 -11.05 3.45 -5.52
N PRO A 78 -11.40 2.44 -4.70
CA PRO A 78 -12.56 1.60 -5.00
C PRO A 78 -13.83 2.45 -4.95
N GLU A 79 -14.73 2.25 -5.89
CA GLU A 79 -16.01 2.96 -5.94
C GLU A 79 -16.86 2.65 -4.70
N GLY A 80 -17.55 3.67 -4.18
CA GLY A 80 -18.47 3.52 -3.05
C GLY A 80 -17.83 3.18 -1.70
N LYS A 81 -16.49 3.25 -1.61
CA LYS A 81 -15.81 3.24 -0.31
C LYS A 81 -16.06 4.55 0.40
#